data_AF-A0AAU7T251-F1
#
_entry.id   AF-A0AAU7T251-F1
#
_cell.length_a   1.000
_cell.length_b   1.000
_cell.length_c   1.000
_cell.angle_alpha   90.00
_cell.angle_beta   90.00
_cell.angle_gamma   90.00
#
_symmetry.space_group_name_H-M   'P 1'
#
loop_
_entity.id
_entity.type
_entity.pdbx_description
1 polymer ?
#
loop_
_entity_poly.entity_id
_entity_poly.type
_entity_poly.pdbx_seq_one_letter_code
_entity_poly.pdbx_strand_id
1 'polypeptide(L)'
;MAIHKTNSITNYLDNIAPFYYFLIIPFVIALIVICFDFEFIGILSNTQQLQISSKHKFLNDFFALCTWITIALIFFSRKFFGLKPNIQLQVKNDVIKQIRTRDGLAMYSTTMICFFIFFIICISLTWFPSDPMLPERGSKGYVLKKALYSAKPGLILFIQYFKYALSLLFILILVHILDARKIIKEQTKT
;
A
#
# COMPACT_ATOMS: atom_id res chain seq x y z
N MET A 1 -18.32 12.50 25.71
CA MET A 1 -17.24 12.24 24.74
C MET A 1 -17.89 11.74 23.45
N ALA A 2 -17.95 12.59 22.42
CA ALA A 2 -18.64 12.25 21.17
C ALA A 2 -17.88 11.10 20.49
N ILE A 3 -18.48 9.91 20.47
CA ILE A 3 -17.97 8.77 19.71
C ILE A 3 -18.20 9.15 18.25
N HIS A 4 -17.20 9.74 17.62
CA HIS A 4 -17.17 9.84 16.17
C HIS A 4 -17.41 8.43 15.64
N LYS A 5 -18.45 8.28 14.82
CA LYS A 5 -18.74 7.06 14.06
C LYS A 5 -17.60 6.87 13.05
N THR A 6 -16.42 6.50 13.52
CA THR A 6 -15.34 6.06 12.66
C THR A 6 -15.73 4.72 12.07
N ASN A 7 -15.56 4.60 10.76
CA ASN A 7 -15.86 3.38 10.01
C ASN A 7 -15.06 2.23 10.64
N SER A 8 -15.63 1.04 10.82
CA SER A 8 -14.91 -0.01 11.54
C SER A 8 -13.64 -0.47 10.84
N ILE A 9 -13.59 -0.31 9.51
CA ILE A 9 -12.38 -0.44 8.72
C ILE A 9 -11.33 0.57 9.20
N THR A 10 -11.63 1.87 9.31
CA THR A 10 -10.62 2.85 9.77
C THR A 10 -10.13 2.59 11.20
N ASN A 11 -10.99 2.13 12.12
CA ASN A 11 -10.55 1.75 13.47
C ASN A 11 -9.69 0.47 13.49
N TYR A 12 -10.00 -0.47 12.61
CA TYR A 12 -9.24 -1.71 12.40
C TYR A 12 -7.84 -1.42 11.85
N LEU A 13 -7.82 -0.55 10.84
CA LEU A 13 -6.65 -0.01 10.17
C LEU A 13 -5.71 0.69 11.17
N ASP A 14 -6.24 1.58 12.01
CA ASP A 14 -5.45 2.28 13.04
C ASP A 14 -4.90 1.36 14.14
N ASN A 15 -5.51 0.18 14.35
CA ASN A 15 -5.09 -0.76 15.39
C ASN A 15 -3.92 -1.65 14.95
N ILE A 16 -3.94 -2.14 13.72
CA ILE A 16 -2.94 -3.09 13.22
C ILE A 16 -1.65 -2.37 12.82
N ALA A 17 -1.78 -1.20 12.21
CA ALA A 17 -0.67 -0.35 11.82
C ALA A 17 -1.16 1.11 11.82
N PRO A 18 -0.80 1.94 12.81
CA PRO A 18 -1.23 3.33 12.84
C PRO A 18 -0.75 4.03 11.57
N PHE A 19 -1.69 4.28 10.65
CA PHE A 19 -1.44 4.69 9.26
C PHE A 19 -0.54 5.91 9.15
N TYR A 20 -0.65 6.80 10.13
CA TYR A 20 0.18 7.99 10.28
C TYR A 20 1.68 7.68 10.23
N TYR A 21 2.16 6.68 10.97
CA TYR A 21 3.60 6.38 11.06
C TYR A 21 4.15 5.83 9.74
N PHE A 22 3.32 5.12 8.99
CA PHE A 22 3.75 4.45 7.77
C PHE A 22 3.53 5.31 6.52
N LEU A 23 2.61 6.28 6.54
CA LEU A 23 2.42 7.20 5.42
C LEU A 23 3.19 8.50 5.59
N ILE A 24 3.04 9.16 6.75
CA ILE A 24 3.53 10.53 6.92
C ILE A 24 5.05 10.56 7.11
N ILE A 25 5.62 9.65 7.90
CA ILE A 25 7.06 9.68 8.19
C ILE A 25 7.88 9.42 6.92
N PRO A 26 7.63 8.36 6.12
CA PRO A 26 8.34 8.18 4.85
C PRO A 26 8.15 9.36 3.90
N PHE A 27 6.94 9.94 3.84
CA PHE A 27 6.70 11.12 3.00
C PHE A 27 7.54 12.33 3.43
N VAL A 28 7.61 12.63 4.73
CA VAL A 28 8.41 13.74 5.26
C VAL A 28 9.91 13.52 4.98
N ILE A 29 10.42 12.30 5.19
CA ILE A 29 11.81 11.95 4.88
C ILE A 29 12.11 12.16 3.39
N ALA A 30 11.23 11.66 2.51
CA ALA A 30 11.38 11.82 1.07
C ALA A 30 11.31 13.28 0.62
N LEU A 31 10.46 14.09 1.26
CA LEU A 31 10.33 15.52 1.00
C LEU A 31 11.59 16.29 1.41
N ILE A 32 12.14 16.00 2.58
CA ILE A 32 13.44 16.55 3.02
C ILE A 32 14.52 16.21 1.99
N VAL A 33 14.60 14.95 1.55
CA VAL A 33 15.60 14.53 0.58
C VAL A 33 15.53 15.32 -0.74
N ILE A 34 14.31 15.58 -1.24
CA ILE A 34 14.13 16.35 -2.48
C ILE A 34 14.45 17.83 -2.26
N CYS A 35 14.00 18.42 -1.15
CA CYS A 35 14.14 19.84 -0.84
C CYS A 35 15.58 20.26 -0.55
N PHE A 36 16.39 19.39 0.05
CA PHE A 36 17.78 19.69 0.41
C PHE A 36 18.81 19.22 -0.63
N ASP A 37 18.35 18.76 -1.80
CA ASP A 37 19.18 18.41 -2.96
C ASP A 37 20.35 17.43 -2.66
N PHE A 38 20.12 16.48 -1.77
CA PHE A 38 21.12 15.47 -1.44
C PHE A 38 21.41 14.57 -2.66
N GLU A 39 22.69 14.39 -2.98
CA GLU A 39 23.14 13.45 -4.01
C GLU A 39 23.11 12.01 -3.49
N PHE A 40 22.37 11.12 -4.18
CA PHE A 40 22.23 9.72 -3.81
C PHE A 40 22.57 8.77 -4.97
N ILE A 41 23.22 7.65 -4.65
CA ILE A 41 23.52 6.57 -5.62
C ILE A 41 22.33 5.60 -5.79
N GLY A 42 21.23 5.83 -5.05
CA GLY A 42 20.11 4.88 -4.89
C GLY A 42 20.42 3.85 -3.78
N ILE A 43 19.39 3.20 -3.24
CA ILE A 43 19.55 2.24 -2.12
C ILE A 43 19.77 0.82 -2.66
N LEU A 44 19.17 0.51 -3.82
CA LEU A 44 19.30 -0.78 -4.48
C LEU A 44 20.14 -0.63 -5.76
N SER A 45 21.15 -1.49 -5.91
CA SER A 45 22.05 -1.48 -7.07
C SER A 45 21.33 -1.85 -8.38
N ASN A 46 20.31 -2.72 -8.32
CA ASN A 46 19.67 -3.33 -9.49
C ASN A 46 18.30 -2.71 -9.89
N THR A 47 17.83 -1.65 -9.25
CA THR A 47 16.48 -1.11 -9.49
C THR A 47 16.39 -0.17 -10.69
N GLN A 48 17.45 0.58 -11.02
CA GLN A 48 17.55 1.46 -12.20
C GLN A 48 19.02 1.71 -12.60
N GLN A 49 19.32 1.72 -13.90
CA GLN A 49 20.60 2.20 -14.45
C GLN A 49 20.71 3.74 -14.35
N LEU A 50 21.94 4.23 -14.17
CA LEU A 50 22.35 5.59 -13.77
C LEU A 50 21.84 6.80 -14.62
N GLN A 51 20.98 6.62 -15.61
CA GLN A 51 20.59 7.69 -16.55
C GLN A 51 19.28 8.44 -16.21
N ILE A 52 18.53 8.00 -15.19
CA ILE A 52 17.48 8.81 -14.55
C ILE A 52 18.12 9.63 -13.42
N SER A 53 17.65 10.87 -13.20
CA SER A 53 18.04 11.70 -12.04
C SER A 53 18.08 10.84 -10.77
N SER A 54 19.24 10.82 -10.09
CA SER A 54 19.52 10.13 -8.82
C SER A 54 18.35 10.15 -7.82
N LYS A 55 17.63 11.28 -7.78
CA LYS A 55 16.46 11.50 -6.93
C LYS A 55 15.29 10.56 -7.23
N HIS A 56 14.97 10.28 -8.49
CA HIS A 56 13.80 9.45 -8.81
C HIS A 56 14.05 7.98 -8.44
N LYS A 57 15.28 7.52 -8.67
CA LYS A 57 15.73 6.20 -8.24
C LYS A 57 15.65 6.06 -6.72
N PHE A 58 16.21 7.03 -6.00
CA PHE A 58 16.13 7.07 -4.55
C PHE A 58 14.67 7.01 -4.06
N LEU A 59 13.78 7.84 -4.60
CA LEU A 59 12.38 7.89 -4.17
C LEU A 59 11.66 6.56 -4.40
N ASN A 60 11.87 5.95 -5.56
CA ASN A 60 11.27 4.67 -5.87
C ASN A 60 11.78 3.56 -4.94
N ASP A 61 13.09 3.46 -4.73
CA ASP A 61 13.71 2.48 -3.84
C ASP A 61 13.26 2.67 -2.39
N PHE A 62 13.25 3.92 -1.92
CA PHE A 62 12.87 4.28 -0.56
C PHE A 62 11.41 3.93 -0.28
N PHE A 63 10.48 4.37 -1.14
CA PHE A 63 9.07 4.03 -0.96
C PHE A 63 8.81 2.54 -1.11
N ALA A 64 9.50 1.84 -2.02
CA ALA A 64 9.41 0.38 -2.11
C ALA A 64 9.81 -0.27 -0.78
N LEU A 65 11.01 0.04 -0.25
CA LEU A 65 11.49 -0.51 1.02
C LEU A 65 10.55 -0.21 2.18
N CYS A 66 10.07 1.03 2.31
CA CYS A 66 9.07 1.40 3.31
C CYS A 66 7.80 0.54 3.15
N THR A 67 7.38 0.26 1.92
CA THR A 67 6.24 -0.64 1.67
C THR A 67 6.52 -2.05 2.16
N TRP A 68 7.62 -2.68 1.75
CA TRP A 68 7.97 -4.04 2.18
C TRP A 68 8.05 -4.18 3.69
N ILE A 69 8.70 -3.23 4.37
CA ILE A 69 8.81 -3.21 5.83
C ILE A 69 7.43 -3.08 6.47
N THR A 70 6.59 -2.15 5.98
CA THR A 70 5.25 -1.95 6.51
C THR A 70 4.37 -3.19 6.34
N ILE A 71 4.45 -3.84 5.18
CA ILE A 71 3.73 -5.10 4.92
C ILE A 71 4.14 -6.16 5.93
N ALA A 72 5.45 -6.36 6.11
CA ALA A 72 5.97 -7.32 7.07
C ALA A 72 5.46 -7.03 8.50
N LEU A 73 5.46 -5.76 8.91
CA LEU A 73 4.96 -5.33 10.21
C LEU A 73 3.45 -5.54 10.36
N ILE A 74 2.65 -5.30 9.32
CA ILE A 74 1.20 -5.57 9.34
C ILE A 74 0.94 -7.06 9.57
N PHE A 75 1.60 -7.95 8.82
CA PHE A 75 1.41 -9.39 8.97
C PHE A 75 1.98 -9.91 10.30
N PHE A 76 3.10 -9.36 10.76
CA PHE A 76 3.66 -9.66 12.08
C PHE A 76 2.69 -9.26 13.20
N SER A 77 2.19 -8.02 13.15
CA SER A 77 1.23 -7.48 14.11
C SER A 77 -0.03 -8.33 14.17
N ARG A 78 -0.58 -8.68 13.00
CA ARG A 78 -1.71 -9.58 12.87
C ARG A 78 -1.47 -10.96 13.50
N LYS A 79 -0.29 -11.54 13.31
CA LYS A 79 0.04 -12.90 13.78
C LYS A 79 0.28 -12.95 15.29
N PHE A 80 0.94 -11.95 15.86
CA PHE A 80 1.42 -11.99 17.25
C PHE A 80 0.59 -11.16 18.23
N PHE A 81 0.11 -9.98 17.83
CA PHE A 81 -0.65 -9.10 18.73
C PHE A 81 -2.16 -9.20 18.48
N GLY A 82 -2.57 -9.39 17.22
CA GLY A 82 -3.98 -9.43 16.85
C GLY A 82 -4.68 -8.08 17.10
N LEU A 83 -6.01 -8.12 17.18
CA LEU A 83 -6.84 -6.94 17.43
C LEU A 83 -7.12 -6.79 18.93
N LYS A 84 -7.27 -5.55 19.39
CA LYS A 84 -7.81 -5.30 20.73
C LYS A 84 -9.22 -5.91 20.88
N PRO A 85 -9.61 -6.44 22.06
CA PRO A 85 -10.87 -7.17 22.24
C PRO A 85 -12.12 -6.38 21.84
N ASN A 86 -12.15 -5.08 22.15
CA ASN A 86 -13.24 -4.18 21.79
C ASN A 86 -13.38 -4.01 20.27
N ILE A 87 -12.26 -3.88 19.56
CA ILE A 87 -12.21 -3.73 18.11
C ILE A 87 -12.55 -5.06 17.44
N GLN A 88 -12.06 -6.18 17.98
CA GLN A 88 -12.38 -7.52 17.49
C GLN A 88 -13.89 -7.79 17.54
N LEU A 89 -14.56 -7.38 18.62
CA LEU A 89 -16.00 -7.53 18.78
C LEU A 89 -16.78 -6.62 17.82
N GLN A 90 -16.33 -5.38 17.63
CA GLN A 90 -16.89 -4.46 16.63
C GLN A 90 -16.80 -5.05 15.21
N VAL A 91 -15.61 -5.52 14.83
CA VAL A 91 -15.34 -6.13 13.52
C VAL A 91 -16.19 -7.37 13.31
N LYS A 92 -16.30 -8.23 14.33
CA LYS A 92 -17.16 -9.43 14.28
C LYS A 92 -18.62 -9.05 13.99
N ASN A 93 -19.16 -8.07 14.69
CA ASN A 93 -20.54 -7.63 14.49
C ASN A 93 -20.76 -7.04 13.09
N ASP A 94 -19.79 -6.26 12.59
CA ASP A 94 -19.89 -5.66 11.26
C ASP A 94 -19.75 -6.69 10.14
N VAL A 95 -18.84 -7.66 10.28
CA VAL A 95 -18.71 -8.78 9.34
C VAL A 95 -20.01 -9.58 9.31
N ILE A 96 -20.58 -9.93 10.47
CA ILE A 96 -21.87 -10.64 10.56
C ILE A 96 -23.00 -9.85 9.89
N LYS A 97 -23.02 -8.52 10.06
CA LYS A 97 -24.00 -7.67 9.41
C LYS A 97 -23.81 -7.64 7.89
N GLN A 98 -22.57 -7.56 7.42
CA GLN A 98 -22.26 -7.47 5.99
C GLN A 98 -22.52 -8.79 5.25
N ILE A 99 -22.20 -9.96 5.83
CA ILE A 99 -22.47 -11.25 5.17
C ILE A 99 -23.95 -11.54 4.94
N ARG A 100 -24.87 -10.86 5.65
CA ARG A 100 -26.31 -10.93 5.41
C ARG A 100 -26.73 -10.26 4.10
N THR A 101 -25.85 -9.44 3.52
CA THR A 101 -26.06 -8.82 2.21
C THR A 101 -25.33 -9.61 1.13
N ARG A 102 -25.92 -9.69 -0.07
CA ARG A 102 -25.32 -10.39 -1.22
C ARG A 102 -23.94 -9.81 -1.58
N ASP A 103 -23.81 -8.48 -1.53
CA ASP A 103 -22.58 -7.78 -1.86
C ASP A 103 -21.49 -7.98 -0.79
N GLY A 104 -21.87 -8.00 0.49
CA GLY A 104 -20.94 -8.31 1.57
C GLY A 104 -20.43 -9.75 1.51
N LEU A 105 -21.28 -10.73 1.16
CA LEU A 105 -20.84 -12.11 0.95
C LEU A 105 -19.82 -12.21 -0.21
N ALA A 106 -20.05 -11.46 -1.31
CA ALA A 106 -19.13 -11.42 -2.44
C ALA A 106 -17.77 -10.80 -2.06
N MET A 107 -17.76 -9.76 -1.22
CA MET A 107 -16.54 -9.10 -0.72
C MET A 107 -15.59 -10.07 0.01
N TYR A 108 -16.14 -11.06 0.73
CA TYR A 108 -15.36 -12.06 1.48
C TYR A 108 -15.06 -13.34 0.70
N SER A 109 -15.44 -13.39 -0.58
CA SER A 109 -15.21 -14.54 -1.46
C SER A 109 -13.72 -14.81 -1.70
N THR A 110 -13.40 -16.03 -2.12
CA THR A 110 -12.00 -16.41 -2.42
C THR A 110 -11.50 -15.64 -3.65
N THR A 111 -12.39 -15.34 -4.58
CA THR A 111 -12.11 -14.52 -5.76
C THR A 111 -11.64 -13.13 -5.39
N MET A 112 -12.25 -12.49 -4.38
CA MET A 112 -11.81 -11.17 -3.92
C MET A 112 -10.41 -11.21 -3.31
N ILE A 113 -10.07 -12.27 -2.56
CA ILE A 113 -8.68 -12.43 -2.07
C ILE A 113 -7.70 -12.50 -3.24
N CYS A 114 -7.99 -13.33 -4.25
CA CYS A 114 -7.13 -13.44 -5.44
C CYS A 114 -7.01 -12.10 -6.17
N PHE A 115 -8.12 -11.35 -6.27
CA PHE A 115 -8.14 -10.01 -6.86
C PHE A 115 -7.23 -9.03 -6.12
N PHE A 116 -7.33 -8.96 -4.78
CA PHE A 116 -6.47 -8.09 -3.98
C PHE A 116 -4.99 -8.49 -4.08
N ILE A 117 -4.67 -9.79 -4.05
CA ILE A 117 -3.30 -10.30 -4.23
C ILE A 117 -2.76 -9.90 -5.60
N PHE A 118 -3.56 -10.10 -6.66
CA PHE A 118 -3.19 -9.71 -8.02
C PHE A 118 -2.89 -8.21 -8.12
N PHE A 119 -3.74 -7.34 -7.55
CA PHE A 119 -3.52 -5.90 -7.55
C PHE A 119 -2.26 -5.51 -6.78
N ILE A 120 -2.00 -6.12 -5.63
CA ILE A 120 -0.78 -5.87 -4.85
C ILE A 120 0.46 -6.26 -5.68
N ILE A 121 0.44 -7.43 -6.33
CA ILE A 121 1.52 -7.86 -7.23
C ILE A 121 1.70 -6.87 -8.38
N CYS A 122 0.62 -6.47 -9.07
CA CYS A 122 0.70 -5.51 -10.17
C CYS A 122 1.30 -4.17 -9.74
N ILE A 123 0.84 -3.61 -8.62
CA ILE A 123 1.41 -2.36 -8.10
C ILE A 123 2.89 -2.55 -7.72
N SER A 124 3.24 -3.69 -7.12
CA SER A 124 4.61 -4.01 -6.72
C SER A 124 5.54 -4.22 -7.92
N LEU A 125 5.05 -4.81 -9.01
CA LEU A 125 5.80 -4.98 -10.27
C LEU A 125 6.13 -3.63 -10.91
N THR A 126 5.24 -2.64 -10.77
CA THR A 126 5.56 -1.28 -11.25
C THR A 126 6.63 -0.59 -10.38
N TRP A 127 7.08 -1.15 -9.24
CA TRP A 127 8.27 -0.65 -8.52
C TRP A 127 9.58 -0.97 -9.27
N PHE A 128 9.54 -1.91 -10.22
CA PHE A 128 10.70 -2.39 -10.97
C PHE A 128 10.28 -2.62 -12.43
N PRO A 129 9.96 -1.60 -13.24
CA PRO A 129 10.99 -0.75 -13.86
C PRO A 129 10.49 0.64 -14.33
N SER A 130 11.37 1.64 -14.35
CA SER A 130 11.25 2.70 -15.36
C SER A 130 12.58 2.70 -16.07
N ASP A 131 12.55 2.21 -17.30
CA ASP A 131 13.68 2.20 -18.20
C ASP A 131 14.26 3.62 -18.23
N PRO A 132 15.54 3.80 -17.83
CA PRO A 132 16.12 5.12 -17.72
C PRO A 132 16.44 5.74 -19.07
N MET A 133 16.27 4.98 -20.15
CA MET A 133 16.43 5.48 -21.50
C MET A 133 15.29 6.44 -21.85
N LEU A 134 15.69 7.54 -22.49
CA LEU A 134 14.76 8.46 -23.13
C LEU A 134 13.88 7.62 -24.08
N PRO A 135 12.54 7.65 -23.93
CA PRO A 135 11.70 6.70 -24.64
C PRO A 135 11.85 6.90 -26.14
N GLU A 136 12.03 5.81 -26.89
CA GLU A 136 12.16 5.90 -28.34
C GLU A 136 10.89 6.50 -28.97
N ARG A 137 11.09 7.45 -29.88
CA ARG A 137 10.01 8.13 -30.58
C ARG A 137 9.25 7.11 -31.45
N GLY A 138 7.99 6.87 -31.14
CA GLY A 138 7.16 5.86 -31.80
C GLY A 138 6.93 4.57 -30.98
N SER A 139 7.57 4.43 -29.81
CA SER A 139 7.29 3.34 -28.89
C SER A 139 5.88 3.42 -28.29
N LYS A 140 5.27 2.26 -27.99
CA LYS A 140 3.98 2.21 -27.30
C LYS A 140 4.09 2.92 -25.95
N GLY A 141 3.21 3.90 -25.72
CA GLY A 141 3.23 4.72 -24.50
C GLY A 141 4.32 5.80 -24.46
N TYR A 142 4.96 6.14 -25.60
CA TYR A 142 6.00 7.17 -25.69
C TYR A 142 5.62 8.50 -25.01
N VAL A 143 4.40 8.99 -25.24
CA VAL A 143 3.93 10.27 -24.66
C VAL A 143 3.93 10.21 -23.13
N LEU A 144 3.42 9.11 -22.56
CA LEU A 144 3.37 8.91 -21.11
C LEU A 144 4.77 8.72 -20.52
N LYS A 145 5.61 7.89 -21.16
CA LYS A 145 7.00 7.67 -20.73
C LYS A 145 7.81 8.97 -20.77
N LYS A 146 7.61 9.79 -21.80
CA LYS A 146 8.31 11.07 -21.95
C LYS A 146 7.85 12.08 -20.89
N ALA A 147 6.55 12.14 -20.62
CA ALA A 147 6.01 12.98 -19.56
C ALA A 147 6.55 12.61 -18.17
N LEU A 148 6.69 11.31 -17.88
CA LEU A 148 7.28 10.81 -16.64
C LEU A 148 8.78 11.07 -16.56
N TYR A 149 9.51 10.90 -17.67
CA TYR A 149 10.94 11.19 -17.75
C TYR A 149 11.27 12.67 -17.50
N SER A 150 10.45 13.58 -18.00
CA SER A 150 10.64 15.04 -17.83
C SER A 150 9.92 15.63 -16.62
N ALA A 151 9.29 14.81 -15.78
CA ALA A 151 8.53 15.30 -14.64
C ALA A 151 9.43 15.89 -13.55
N LYS A 152 8.96 16.96 -12.90
CA LYS A 152 9.67 17.57 -11.76
C LYS A 152 9.75 16.56 -10.60
N PRO A 153 10.84 16.55 -9.81
CA PRO A 153 11.00 15.64 -8.67
C PRO A 153 9.81 15.62 -7.70
N GLY A 154 9.16 16.76 -7.47
CA GLY A 154 7.96 16.85 -6.61
C GLY A 154 6.72 16.13 -7.17
N LEU A 155 6.54 16.10 -8.50
CA LEU A 155 5.43 15.35 -9.11
C LEU A 155 5.66 13.84 -9.01
N ILE A 156 6.92 13.41 -9.11
CA ILE A 156 7.31 12.01 -8.97
C ILE A 156 7.23 11.56 -7.52
N LEU A 157 7.62 12.40 -6.57
CA LEU A 157 7.36 12.20 -5.13
C LEU A 157 5.88 11.90 -4.90
N PHE A 158 5.00 12.74 -5.42
CA PHE A 158 3.57 12.59 -5.25
C PHE A 158 3.05 11.28 -5.86
N ILE A 159 3.47 10.94 -7.08
CA ILE A 159 3.08 9.69 -7.75
C ILE A 159 3.56 8.47 -6.94
N GLN A 160 4.81 8.46 -6.49
CA GLN A 160 5.37 7.34 -5.74
C GLN A 160 4.73 7.20 -4.35
N TYR A 161 4.49 8.32 -3.67
CA TYR A 161 3.75 8.35 -2.41
C TYR A 161 2.32 7.82 -2.58
N PHE A 162 1.59 8.29 -3.59
CA PHE A 162 0.23 7.85 -3.85
C PHE A 162 0.18 6.34 -4.14
N LYS A 163 1.12 5.85 -4.95
CA LYS A 163 1.26 4.44 -5.24
C LYS A 163 1.54 3.61 -3.99
N TYR A 164 2.47 4.05 -3.14
CA TYR A 164 2.75 3.42 -1.85
C TYR A 164 1.51 3.38 -0.95
N ALA A 165 0.83 4.51 -0.81
CA ALA A 165 -0.36 4.62 0.01
C ALA A 165 -1.48 3.69 -0.47
N LEU A 166 -1.65 3.60 -1.79
CA LEU A 166 -2.61 2.72 -2.41
C LEU A 166 -2.25 1.24 -2.15
N SER A 167 -0.98 0.85 -2.29
CA SER A 167 -0.51 -0.50 -1.94
C SER A 167 -0.84 -0.88 -0.50
N LEU A 168 -0.56 0.02 0.46
CA LEU A 168 -0.87 -0.23 1.87
C LEU A 168 -2.37 -0.38 2.10
N LEU A 169 -3.18 0.48 1.49
CA LEU A 169 -4.64 0.38 1.58
C LEU A 169 -5.15 -0.98 1.09
N PHE A 170 -4.69 -1.44 -0.08
CA PHE A 170 -5.03 -2.76 -0.62
C PHE A 170 -4.62 -3.90 0.32
N ILE A 171 -3.44 -3.81 0.94
CA ILE A 171 -2.92 -4.84 1.85
C ILE A 171 -3.73 -4.91 3.13
N LEU A 172 -4.14 -3.77 3.64
CA LEU A 172 -4.89 -3.74 4.88
C LEU A 172 -6.36 -4.17 4.68
N ILE A 173 -6.96 -3.85 3.53
CA ILE A 173 -8.24 -4.44 3.13
C ILE A 173 -8.10 -5.96 2.98
N LEU A 174 -7.02 -6.45 2.36
CA LEU A 174 -6.76 -7.89 2.25
C LEU A 174 -6.68 -8.55 3.63
N VAL A 175 -5.94 -7.95 4.57
CA VAL A 175 -5.84 -8.45 5.95
C VAL A 175 -7.21 -8.49 6.63
N HIS A 176 -8.00 -7.43 6.47
CA HIS A 176 -9.37 -7.38 6.98
C HIS A 176 -10.24 -8.52 6.41
N ILE A 177 -10.18 -8.75 5.09
CA ILE A 177 -10.92 -9.85 4.43
C ILE A 177 -10.49 -11.21 4.99
N LEU A 178 -9.19 -11.43 5.22
CA LEU A 178 -8.69 -12.69 5.76
C LEU A 178 -9.18 -12.94 7.19
N ASP A 179 -9.23 -11.90 8.03
CA ASP A 179 -9.75 -12.01 9.40
C ASP A 179 -11.28 -12.16 9.43
N ALA A 180 -12.00 -11.45 8.57
CA ALA A 180 -13.44 -11.65 8.38
C ALA A 180 -13.78 -13.09 7.98
N ARG A 181 -13.01 -13.70 7.07
CA ARG A 181 -13.21 -15.11 6.70
C ARG A 181 -12.94 -16.09 7.83
N LYS A 182 -11.98 -15.78 8.71
CA LYS A 182 -11.75 -16.60 9.90
C LYS A 182 -12.99 -16.59 10.79
N ILE A 183 -13.57 -15.39 11.02
CA ILE A 183 -14.81 -15.21 11.79
C ILE A 183 -15.98 -15.96 11.15
N ILE A 184 -16.16 -15.85 9.82
CA ILE A 184 -17.24 -16.56 9.10
C ILE A 184 -17.10 -18.07 9.28
N LYS A 185 -15.90 -18.63 9.10
CA LYS A 185 -15.66 -20.07 9.29
C LYS A 185 -15.94 -20.54 10.71
N GLU A 186 -15.65 -19.72 11.72
CA GLU A 186 -15.97 -20.02 13.11
C GLU A 186 -17.49 -20.03 13.35
N GLN A 187 -18.25 -19.14 12.70
CA GLN A 187 -19.72 -19.08 12.79
C GLN A 187 -20.42 -20.22 12.04
N THR A 188 -19.86 -20.76 10.95
CA THR A 188 -20.47 -21.89 10.22
C THR A 188 -20.24 -23.24 10.89
N LYS A 189 -19.33 -23.32 11.87
CA LYS A 189 -19.02 -24.55 12.62
C LYS A 189 -19.84 -24.70 13.91
N THR A 190 -20.41 -23.61 14.40
CA THR A 190 -21.37 -23.56 15.51
C THR A 190 -22.79 -23.70 14.99
#